data_AF-A0A2A8LE28-F1
#
_entry.id   AF-A0A2A8LE28-F1
#
_cell.length_a   1.000
_cell.length_b   1.000
_cell.length_c   1.000
_cell.angle_alpha   90.00
_cell.angle_beta   90.00
_cell.angle_gamma   90.00
#
_symmetry.space_group_name_H-M   'P 1'
#
loop_
_entity.id
_entity.type
_entity.pdbx_description
1 polymer ?
#
loop_
_entity_poly.entity_id
_entity_poly.type
_entity_poly.pdbx_seq_one_letter_code
_entity_poly.pdbx_strand_id
1 'polypeptide(L)'
;MRRAKEHVFLKEHHLVTRYGRFNPDYPIAQGWKRLESGNFLKEDMDLLRHEIFESRFEGIFKTDYKTAHNATVKSGRPWEIPEIDRE
;
A
#
# COMPACT_ATOMS: atom_id res chain seq x y z
N MET A 1 1.40 6.54 9.84
CA MET A 1 0.10 6.15 9.25
C MET A 1 -0.39 7.07 8.14
N ARG A 2 -0.53 8.40 8.37
CA ARG A 2 -1.15 9.32 7.38
C ARG A 2 -0.67 9.14 5.93
N ARG A 3 0.65 9.06 5.71
CA ARG A 3 1.22 8.88 4.37
C ARG A 3 0.73 7.62 3.64
N ALA A 4 0.75 6.47 4.31
CA ALA A 4 0.28 5.21 3.71
C ALA A 4 -1.22 5.29 3.41
N LYS A 5 -2.02 5.87 4.31
CA LYS A 5 -3.46 6.09 4.08
C LYS A 5 -3.70 6.97 2.84
N GLU A 6 -3.00 8.10 2.76
CA GLU A 6 -3.10 9.02 1.62
C GLU A 6 -2.67 8.32 0.33
N HIS A 7 -1.57 7.56 0.36
CA HIS A 7 -1.03 6.83 -0.78
C HIS A 7 -2.04 5.84 -1.37
N VAL A 8 -2.62 4.98 -0.53
CA VAL A 8 -3.52 3.93 -1.02
C VAL A 8 -4.91 4.46 -1.37
N PHE A 9 -5.47 5.37 -0.56
CA PHE A 9 -6.90 5.69 -0.66
C PHE A 9 -7.21 6.98 -1.42
N LEU A 10 -6.28 7.95 -1.48
CA LEU A 10 -6.61 9.33 -1.88
C LEU A 10 -5.77 9.85 -3.04
N LYS A 11 -4.48 9.49 -3.08
CA LYS A 11 -3.54 9.99 -4.06
C LYS A 11 -3.81 9.36 -5.43
N GLU A 12 -3.55 10.13 -6.48
CA GLU A 12 -3.55 9.66 -7.86
C GLU A 12 -2.13 9.27 -8.28
N HIS A 13 -2.07 8.26 -9.15
CA HIS A 13 -0.86 7.60 -9.58
C HIS A 13 -0.81 7.51 -11.09
N HIS A 14 0.40 7.45 -11.64
CA HIS A 14 0.60 6.98 -13.00
C HIS A 14 0.45 5.46 -12.98
N LEU A 15 -0.77 4.98 -13.23
CA LEU A 15 -1.07 3.55 -13.39
C LEU A 15 -0.68 3.12 -14.80
N VAL A 16 -0.58 1.81 -15.02
CA VAL A 16 -0.19 1.22 -16.31
C VAL A 16 -1.04 1.73 -17.48
N THR A 17 -2.33 1.98 -17.26
CA THR A 17 -3.29 2.34 -18.32
C THR A 17 -3.76 3.79 -18.26
N ARG A 18 -3.61 4.48 -17.12
CA ARG A 18 -4.13 5.84 -16.93
C ARG A 18 -3.49 6.53 -15.73
N TYR A 19 -3.65 7.85 -15.64
CA TYR A 19 -3.46 8.57 -14.40
C TYR A 19 -4.75 8.49 -13.55
N GLY A 20 -4.65 8.14 -12.27
CA GLY A 20 -5.81 8.09 -11.37
C GLY A 20 -5.58 7.29 -10.09
N ARG A 21 -6.65 7.11 -9.30
CA ARG A 21 -6.61 6.36 -8.03
C ARG A 21 -6.63 4.85 -8.25
N PHE A 22 -6.13 4.11 -7.26
CA PHE A 22 -6.28 2.67 -7.18
C PHE A 22 -7.76 2.26 -7.10
N ASN A 23 -8.03 1.03 -7.54
CA ASN A 23 -9.33 0.42 -7.28
C ASN A 23 -9.44 0.09 -5.79
N PRO A 24 -10.64 0.17 -5.20
CA PRO A 24 -10.86 -0.29 -3.83
C PRO A 24 -10.44 -1.75 -3.66
N ASP A 25 -9.77 -2.03 -2.54
CA ASP A 25 -9.26 -3.36 -2.18
C ASP A 25 -9.77 -3.73 -0.78
N TYR A 26 -10.50 -4.86 -0.70
CA TYR A 26 -11.17 -5.29 0.53
C TYR A 26 -10.16 -5.65 1.64
N PRO A 27 -9.16 -6.52 1.40
CA PRO A 27 -8.12 -6.81 2.39
C PRO A 27 -7.41 -5.56 2.94
N ILE A 28 -7.05 -4.61 2.07
CA ILE A 28 -6.42 -3.36 2.53
C ILE A 28 -7.38 -2.55 3.42
N ALA A 29 -8.67 -2.48 3.06
CA ALA A 29 -9.67 -1.78 3.88
C ALA A 29 -9.85 -2.43 5.27
N GLN A 30 -9.87 -3.77 5.34
CA GLN A 30 -9.94 -4.48 6.63
C GLN A 30 -8.69 -4.25 7.47
N GLY A 31 -7.51 -4.35 6.87
CA GLY A 31 -6.25 -4.05 7.55
C GLY A 31 -6.22 -2.64 8.12
N TRP A 32 -6.76 -1.66 7.38
CA TRP A 32 -6.85 -0.30 7.89
C TRP A 32 -7.78 -0.14 9.10
N LYS A 33 -8.93 -0.84 9.11
CA LYS A 33 -9.81 -0.88 10.30
C LYS A 33 -9.10 -1.48 11.50
N ARG A 34 -8.37 -2.59 11.31
CA ARG A 34 -7.61 -3.23 12.39
C ARG A 34 -6.53 -2.30 12.94
N LEU A 35 -5.79 -1.62 12.07
CA LEU A 35 -4.80 -0.60 12.45
C LEU A 35 -5.40 0.53 13.28
N GLU A 36 -6.58 1.04 12.91
CA GLU A 36 -7.27 2.11 13.65
C GLU A 36 -7.81 1.63 15.01
N SER A 37 -8.23 0.37 15.11
CA SER A 37 -8.72 -0.23 16.35
C SER A 37 -7.63 -0.64 17.34
N GLY A 38 -6.37 -0.74 16.89
CA GLY A 38 -5.25 -1.28 17.67
C GLY A 38 -5.13 -2.81 17.65
N ASN A 39 -6.10 -3.53 17.09
CA ASN A 39 -6.10 -5.00 16.97
C ASN A 39 -5.49 -5.46 15.64
N PHE A 40 -4.30 -4.95 15.31
CA PHE A 40 -3.65 -5.21 14.02
C PHE A 40 -2.94 -6.56 13.97
N LEU A 41 -2.91 -7.12 12.77
CA LEU A 41 -2.10 -8.28 12.41
C LEU A 41 -0.70 -7.83 11.95
N LYS A 42 0.21 -8.80 11.83
CA LYS A 42 1.56 -8.55 11.30
C LYS A 42 1.49 -7.99 9.88
N GLU A 43 0.62 -8.55 9.05
CA GLU A 43 0.39 -8.19 7.66
C GLU A 43 -0.09 -6.74 7.54
N ASP A 44 -0.90 -6.25 8.47
CA ASP A 44 -1.36 -4.84 8.47
C ASP A 44 -0.18 -3.88 8.71
N MET A 45 0.76 -4.27 9.57
CA MET A 45 1.99 -3.50 9.78
C MET A 45 2.95 -3.62 8.59
N ASP A 46 2.96 -4.76 7.90
CA ASP A 46 3.74 -4.93 6.67
C ASP A 46 3.17 -4.08 5.53
N LEU A 47 1.85 -3.96 5.42
CA LEU A 47 1.18 -3.02 4.52
C LEU A 47 1.68 -1.59 4.78
N LEU A 48 1.71 -1.15 6.03
CA LEU A 48 2.23 0.18 6.37
C LEU A 48 3.69 0.36 5.91
N ARG A 49 4.55 -0.63 6.13
CA ARG A 49 5.96 -0.56 5.73
C ARG A 49 6.11 -0.53 4.22
N HIS A 50 5.32 -1.33 3.52
CA HIS A 50 5.23 -1.39 2.06
C HIS A 50 4.85 -0.01 1.50
N GLU A 51 3.69 0.50 1.90
CA GLU A 51 3.12 1.74 1.38
C GLU A 51 3.95 2.99 1.72
N ILE A 52 4.57 3.04 2.91
CA ILE A 52 5.45 4.16 3.27
C ILE A 52 6.69 4.19 2.38
N PHE A 53 7.28 3.03 2.10
CA PHE A 53 8.45 2.95 1.23
C PHE A 53 8.08 3.30 -0.21
N GLU A 54 7.02 2.67 -0.73
CA GLU A 54 6.55 2.88 -2.10
C GLU A 54 6.25 4.36 -2.36
N SER A 55 5.47 4.98 -1.47
CA SER A 55 5.11 6.41 -1.54
C SER A 55 6.32 7.36 -1.52
N ARG A 56 7.40 6.97 -0.82
CA ARG A 56 8.64 7.76 -0.81
C ARG A 56 9.41 7.56 -2.10
N PHE A 57 9.54 6.31 -2.55
CA PHE A 57 10.25 5.96 -3.76
C PHE A 57 9.62 6.64 -4.98
N GLU A 58 8.32 6.48 -5.16
CA GLU A 58 7.55 7.14 -6.23
C GLU A 58 7.73 8.66 -6.19
N GLY A 59 7.67 9.26 -4.99
CA GLY A 59 7.78 10.70 -4.81
C GLY A 59 9.17 11.28 -5.08
N ILE A 60 10.24 10.56 -4.71
CA ILE A 60 11.64 10.97 -4.88
C ILE A 60 12.08 10.78 -6.34
N PHE A 61 11.82 9.60 -6.89
CA PHE A 61 12.28 9.22 -8.23
C PHE A 61 11.28 9.54 -9.34
N LYS A 62 10.10 10.06 -9.00
CA LYS A 62 9.03 10.43 -9.94
C LYS A 62 8.66 9.28 -10.88
N THR A 63 8.63 8.07 -10.35
CA THR A 63 8.33 6.86 -11.13
C THR A 63 6.83 6.65 -11.26
N ASP A 64 6.43 5.75 -12.17
CA ASP A 64 5.11 5.15 -12.13
C ASP A 64 4.94 4.22 -10.91
N TYR A 65 3.68 3.86 -10.64
CA TYR A 65 3.33 2.99 -9.52
C TYR A 65 4.02 1.62 -9.61
N LYS A 66 4.02 0.98 -10.78
CA LYS A 66 4.55 -0.38 -10.95
C LYS A 66 6.05 -0.42 -10.66
N THR A 67 6.78 0.59 -11.12
CA THR A 67 8.21 0.73 -10.84
C THR A 67 8.47 0.92 -9.34
N ALA A 68 7.69 1.75 -8.65
CA ALA A 68 7.81 1.94 -7.21
C ALA A 68 7.48 0.66 -6.43
N HIS A 69 6.39 -0.03 -6.79
CA HIS A 69 5.96 -1.27 -6.16
C HIS A 69 7.02 -2.38 -6.27
N ASN A 70 7.58 -2.56 -7.46
CA ASN A 70 8.65 -3.54 -7.68
C ASN A 70 9.89 -3.21 -6.85
N ALA A 71 10.24 -1.92 -6.70
CA ALA A 71 11.34 -1.50 -5.84
C ALA A 71 11.05 -1.79 -4.36
N THR A 72 9.81 -1.58 -3.90
CA THR A 72 9.36 -1.92 -2.55
C THR A 72 9.54 -3.41 -2.26
N VAL A 73 9.04 -4.28 -3.13
CA VAL A 73 9.18 -5.74 -2.99
C VAL A 73 10.65 -6.15 -2.99
N LYS A 74 11.44 -5.66 -3.96
CA LYS A 74 12.88 -5.93 -4.06
C LYS A 74 13.66 -5.45 -2.82
N SER A 75 13.17 -4.42 -2.13
CA SER A 75 13.77 -3.91 -0.90
C SER A 75 13.52 -4.78 0.34
N GLY A 76 12.77 -5.89 0.20
CA GLY A 76 12.42 -6.78 1.31
C GLY A 76 11.19 -6.33 2.09
N ARG A 77 10.28 -5.58 1.45
CA ARG A 77 9.00 -5.14 2.06
C ARG A 77 7.81 -5.71 1.29
N PRO A 78 7.70 -7.03 1.08
CA PRO A 78 6.48 -7.59 0.51
C PRO A 78 5.30 -7.37 1.46
N TRP A 79 4.11 -7.31 0.91
CA TRP A 79 2.87 -7.40 1.68
C TRP A 79 2.05 -8.56 1.13
N GLU A 80 1.46 -9.33 2.03
CA GLU A 80 0.63 -10.49 1.72
C GLU A 80 -0.73 -10.30 2.36
N ILE A 81 -1.77 -10.80 1.67
CA ILE A 81 -3.13 -10.75 2.19
C ILE A 81 -3.18 -11.59 3.49
N PRO A 82 -3.65 -11.03 4.61
CA PRO A 82 -3.90 -11.78 5.84
C PRO A 82 -4.85 -12.95 5.57
N GLU A 83 -4.60 -14.12 6.16
CA GLU A 83 -5.41 -15.33 5.92
C GLU A 83 -6.90 -15.10 6.18
N ILE A 84 -7.23 -14.29 7.19
CA ILE A 84 -8.61 -13.94 7.54
C ILE A 84 -9.35 -13.11 6.49
N ASP A 85 -8.64 -12.53 5.53
CA ASP A 85 -9.21 -11.69 4.46
C ASP A 85 -9.11 -12.39 3.08
N ARG A 86 -8.68 -13.67 3.03
CA ARG A 86 -8.61 -14.48 1.81
C ARG A 86 -9.92 -15.24 1.59
N GLU A 87 -10.96 -14.52 1.18
CA GLU A 87 -12.27 -15.09 0.82
C GLU A 87 -12.61 -14.84 -0.64
#